data_AF-A0A2K3JAX3-F1
#
_entry.id   AF-A0A2K3JAX3-F1
#
_cell.length_a   1.000
_cell.length_b   1.000
_cell.length_c   1.000
_cell.angle_alpha   90.00
_cell.angle_beta   90.00
_cell.angle_gamma   90.00
#
_symmetry.space_group_name_H-M   'P 1'
#
loop_
_entity.id
_entity.type
_entity.pdbx_description
1 polymer ?
#
loop_
_entity_poly.entity_id
_entity_poly.type
_entity_poly.pdbx_seq_one_letter_code
_entity_poly.pdbx_strand_id
1 'polypeptide(L)'
;MIPIDEWIKNQKFDTTKEIEVPELLLDQVIGQDKSVDIVRKAAEQKRHVMLIGDPGTGKSMVARAMTAFLPKEELEDIIAYPNAD
;
A
#
# COMPACT_ATOMS: atom_id res chain seq x y z
N MET A 1 -5.00 -16.65 -24.66
CA MET A 1 -5.50 -15.60 -23.74
C MET A 1 -6.91 -15.29 -24.20
N ILE A 2 -7.90 -15.36 -23.31
CA ILE A 2 -9.27 -14.95 -23.64
C ILE A 2 -9.24 -13.42 -23.86
N PRO A 3 -9.83 -12.89 -24.94
CA PRO A 3 -9.97 -11.45 -25.14
C PRO A 3 -10.67 -10.78 -23.94
N ILE A 4 -10.30 -9.54 -23.62
CA ILE A 4 -10.87 -8.80 -22.47
C ILE A 4 -12.41 -8.73 -22.55
N ASP A 5 -12.95 -8.54 -23.76
CA ASP A 5 -14.39 -8.47 -24.03
C ASP A 5 -15.13 -9.79 -23.78
N GLU A 6 -14.42 -10.92 -23.86
CA GLU A 6 -14.98 -12.23 -23.51
C GLU A 6 -14.77 -12.55 -22.03
N TRP A 7 -13.65 -12.13 -21.44
CA TRP A 7 -13.37 -12.30 -20.02
C TRP A 7 -14.38 -11.55 -19.14
N ILE A 8 -14.74 -10.32 -19.53
CA ILE A 8 -15.68 -9.49 -18.76
C ILE A 8 -17.09 -10.08 -18.73
N LYS A 9 -17.52 -10.77 -19.80
CA LYS A 9 -18.83 -11.43 -19.89
C LYS A 9 -18.98 -12.59 -18.89
N ASN A 10 -17.87 -13.14 -18.41
CA ASN A 10 -17.87 -14.22 -17.43
C ASN A 10 -17.89 -13.70 -15.98
N GLN A 11 -17.79 -12.38 -15.76
CA GLN A 11 -17.87 -11.79 -14.43
C GLN A 11 -19.32 -11.60 -14.01
N LYS A 12 -19.62 -11.84 -12.72
CA LYS A 12 -20.98 -11.82 -12.17
C LYS A 12 -21.25 -10.55 -11.35
N PHE A 13 -21.22 -9.39 -11.98
CA PHE A 13 -21.62 -8.12 -11.38
C PHE A 13 -22.21 -7.20 -12.43
N ASP A 14 -23.18 -6.37 -12.05
CA ASP A 14 -23.79 -5.39 -12.96
C ASP A 14 -23.11 -4.03 -12.84
N THR A 15 -22.71 -3.65 -11.61
CA THR A 15 -22.08 -2.36 -11.32
C THR A 15 -20.84 -2.52 -10.46
N THR A 16 -19.92 -1.55 -10.54
CA THR A 16 -18.72 -1.53 -9.68
C THR A 16 -19.05 -1.33 -8.19
N LYS A 17 -20.30 -1.00 -7.84
CA LYS A 17 -20.73 -0.90 -6.44
C LYS A 17 -20.84 -2.26 -5.75
N GLU A 18 -20.96 -3.34 -6.51
CA GLU A 18 -21.03 -4.72 -6.01
C GLU A 18 -19.63 -5.32 -5.78
N ILE A 19 -18.58 -4.64 -6.22
CA ILE A 19 -17.21 -5.13 -6.08
C ILE A 19 -16.68 -4.71 -4.71
N GLU A 20 -16.32 -5.70 -3.89
CA GLU A 20 -15.66 -5.46 -2.61
C GLU A 20 -14.27 -4.88 -2.83
N VAL A 21 -13.99 -3.76 -2.16
CA VAL A 21 -12.66 -3.13 -2.15
C VAL A 21 -11.95 -3.55 -0.87
N PRO A 22 -10.72 -4.09 -0.94
CA PRO A 22 -9.95 -4.45 0.25
C PRO A 22 -9.75 -3.26 1.19
N GLU A 23 -9.84 -3.47 2.50
CA GLU A 23 -9.62 -2.41 3.50
C GLU A 23 -8.15 -1.96 3.54
N LEU A 24 -7.22 -2.90 3.40
CA LEU A 24 -5.79 -2.62 3.40
C LEU A 24 -5.36 -2.03 2.07
N LEU A 25 -4.76 -0.83 2.12
CA LEU A 25 -4.20 -0.16 0.95
C LEU A 25 -3.21 -1.02 0.17
N LEU A 26 -2.50 -1.94 0.85
CA LEU A 26 -1.54 -2.83 0.22
C LEU A 26 -2.21 -3.85 -0.70
N ASP A 27 -3.39 -4.34 -0.32
CA ASP A 27 -4.15 -5.34 -1.07
C ASP A 27 -4.90 -4.72 -2.27
N GLN A 28 -4.95 -3.38 -2.32
CA GLN A 28 -5.45 -2.62 -3.48
C GLN A 28 -4.38 -2.42 -4.57
N VAL A 29 -3.12 -2.80 -4.32
CA VAL A 29 -2.03 -2.65 -5.29
C VAL A 29 -2.15 -3.75 -6.35
N ILE A 30 -2.32 -3.35 -7.61
CA ILE A 30 -2.54 -4.28 -8.72
C ILE A 30 -1.23 -4.48 -9.51
N GLY A 31 -0.86 -5.74 -9.74
CA GLY A 31 0.23 -6.11 -10.66
C GLY A 31 1.64 -5.85 -10.12
N GLN A 32 1.81 -5.67 -8.80
CA GLN A 32 3.11 -5.47 -8.15
C GLN A 32 3.32 -6.37 -6.92
N ASP A 33 2.95 -7.64 -7.04
CA ASP A 33 2.98 -8.62 -5.93
C ASP A 33 4.36 -8.68 -5.23
N LYS A 34 5.44 -8.66 -6.02
CA LYS A 34 6.82 -8.67 -5.49
C LYS A 34 7.15 -7.40 -4.69
N SER A 35 6.72 -6.23 -5.16
CA SER A 35 6.94 -4.97 -4.45
C SER A 35 6.17 -4.95 -3.14
N VAL A 36 4.92 -5.42 -3.17
CA VAL A 36 4.04 -5.56 -2.01
C VAL A 36 4.68 -6.43 -0.93
N ASP A 37 5.19 -7.61 -1.29
CA ASP A 37 5.83 -8.53 -0.35
C ASP A 37 7.11 -7.97 0.27
N ILE A 38 7.94 -7.28 -0.52
CA ILE A 38 9.18 -6.64 -0.03
C ILE A 38 8.83 -5.53 0.97
N VAL A 39 7.84 -4.70 0.67
CA VAL A 39 7.45 -3.58 1.52
C VAL A 39 6.81 -4.07 2.81
N ARG A 40 5.99 -5.11 2.77
CA ARG A 40 5.45 -5.76 3.98
C ARG A 40 6.58 -6.21 4.92
N LYS A 41 7.54 -6.98 4.39
CA LYS A 41 8.70 -7.46 5.17
C LYS A 41 9.58 -6.31 5.68
N ALA A 42 9.76 -5.27 4.88
CA ALA A 42 10.53 -4.10 5.29
C ALA A 42 9.85 -3.31 6.41
N ALA A 43 8.52 -3.19 6.40
CA ALA A 43 7.75 -2.54 7.46
C ALA A 43 7.88 -3.29 8.78
N GLU A 44 7.68 -4.61 8.76
CA GLU A 44 7.80 -5.48 9.94
C GLU A 44 9.20 -5.43 10.57
N GLN A 45 10.24 -5.28 9.74
CA GLN A 45 11.64 -5.22 10.17
C GLN A 45 12.17 -3.79 10.35
N LYS A 46 11.33 -2.76 10.20
CA LYS A 46 11.70 -1.33 10.23
C LYS A 46 12.88 -0.98 9.32
N ARG A 47 12.93 -1.55 8.12
CA ARG A 47 13.96 -1.26 7.11
C ARG A 47 13.53 -0.10 6.23
N HIS A 48 14.48 0.73 5.84
CA HIS A 48 14.26 1.76 4.82
C HIS A 48 13.99 1.10 3.47
N VAL A 49 13.08 1.70 2.70
CA VAL A 49 12.72 1.26 1.34
C VAL A 49 12.94 2.41 0.38
N MET A 50 13.52 2.12 -0.79
CA MET A 50 13.58 3.03 -1.92
C MET A 50 12.72 2.47 -3.06
N LEU A 51 11.68 3.21 -3.44
CA LEU A 51 10.76 2.83 -4.53
C LEU A 51 11.16 3.57 -5.81
N ILE A 52 11.58 2.82 -6.85
CA ILE A 52 11.98 3.38 -8.15
C ILE A 52 10.97 2.95 -9.21
N GLY A 53 10.56 3.90 -10.07
CA GLY A 53 9.70 3.64 -11.22
C GLY A 53 9.09 4.92 -11.78
N ASP A 54 8.43 4.82 -12.93
CA ASP A 54 7.86 5.96 -13.65
C ASP A 54 6.74 6.69 -12.89
N PRO A 55 6.49 7.99 -13.12
CA PRO A 55 5.36 8.70 -12.51
C PRO A 55 4.03 7.95 -12.74
N GLY A 56 3.16 7.92 -11.72
CA GLY A 56 1.86 7.25 -11.83
C GLY A 56 1.86 5.73 -11.57
N THR A 57 2.99 5.10 -11.27
CA THR A 57 3.07 3.63 -11.03
C THR A 57 2.73 3.19 -9.59
N GLY A 58 2.06 4.02 -8.79
CA GLY A 58 1.62 3.61 -7.44
C GLY A 58 2.68 3.63 -6.32
N LYS A 59 3.86 4.23 -6.53
CA LYS A 59 4.91 4.38 -5.49
C LYS A 59 4.38 4.97 -4.17
N SER A 60 3.61 6.06 -4.24
CA SER A 60 3.04 6.70 -3.05
C SER A 60 1.99 5.83 -2.36
N MET A 61 1.25 5.03 -3.12
CA MET A 61 0.25 4.09 -2.56
C MET A 61 0.96 2.99 -1.77
N VAL A 62 2.00 2.39 -2.33
CA VAL A 62 2.83 1.38 -1.65
C VAL A 62 3.49 1.94 -0.38
N ALA A 63 4.04 3.17 -0.46
CA ALA A 63 4.65 3.82 0.70
C ALA A 63 3.64 4.09 1.84
N ARG A 64 2.41 4.53 1.51
CA ARG A 64 1.34 4.71 2.50
C ARG A 64 0.87 3.38 3.07
N ALA A 65 0.79 2.35 2.25
CA ALA A 65 0.40 1.02 2.70
C ALA A 65 1.41 0.42 3.68
N MET A 66 2.69 0.79 3.60
CA MET A 66 3.75 0.36 4.52
C MET A 66 3.44 0.73 5.98
N THR A 67 2.82 1.88 6.24
CA THR A 67 2.58 2.36 7.61
C THR A 67 1.59 1.49 8.38
N ALA A 68 0.70 0.78 7.68
CA ALA A 68 -0.25 -0.15 8.28
C ALA A 68 0.42 -1.38 8.92
N PHE A 69 1.65 -1.71 8.50
CA PHE A 69 2.42 -2.86 8.99
C PHE A 69 3.55 -2.47 9.93
N LEU A 70 3.71 -1.18 10.23
CA LEU A 70 4.64 -0.76 11.27
C LEU A 70 4.17 -1.31 12.62
N PRO A 71 5.07 -1.90 13.42
CA PRO A 71 4.71 -2.38 14.74
C PRO A 71 4.13 -1.23 15.57
N LYS A 72 3.04 -1.51 16.29
CA LYS A 72 2.43 -0.56 17.22
C LYS A 72 3.36 -0.39 18.41
N GLU A 73 4.11 0.70 18.41
CA GLU A 73 4.91 1.12 19.56
C GLU A 73 4.19 2.22 20.31
N GLU A 74 4.59 2.46 21.56
CA GLU A 74 4.11 3.62 22.30
C GLU A 74 4.55 4.88 21.55
N LEU A 75 3.58 5.76 21.30
CA LEU A 75 3.86 7.06 20.68
C LEU A 75 4.56 7.93 21.73
N GLU A 76 5.69 8.51 21.36
CA GLU A 76 6.43 9.44 22.20
C GLU A 76 6.06 10.88 21.83
N ASP A 77 5.75 11.70 22.85
CA ASP A 77 5.58 13.13 22.68
C ASP A 77 6.94 13.84 22.78
N ILE A 78 7.21 14.74 21.83
CA ILE A 78 8.45 15.53 21.81
C ILE A 78 8.11 16.97 22.21
N ILE A 79 8.65 17.43 23.34
CA ILE A 79 8.47 18.80 23.86
C ILE A 79 9.82 19.52 23.80
N ALA A 80 9.82 20.72 23.21
CA ALA A 80 10.98 21.60 23.19
C ALA A 80 10.79 22.74 24.20
N TYR A 81 11.77 22.96 25.06
CA TYR A 81 11.81 24.11 25.96
C TYR A 81 12.73 25.20 25.41
N PRO A 82 12.46 26.48 25.72
CA PRO A 82 13.39 27.55 25.43
C PRO A 82 14.76 27.24 26.04
N ASN A 83 15.82 27.39 25.25
CA ASN A 83 17.16 27.36 25.80
C ASN A 83 17.35 28.65 26.62
N ALA A 84 17.47 28.54 27.94
CA ALA A 84 17.74 29.68 28.81
C ALA A 84 19.24 30.00 28.72
N ASP A 85 19.56 31.14 28.12
CA ASP A 85 20.83 31.83 28.37
C ASP A 85 20.80 32.48 29.76
#